data_AF-A0A835L907-F1
#
_entry.id   AF-A0A835L907-F1
#
_cell.length_a   1.000
_cell.length_b   1.000
_cell.length_c   1.000
_cell.angle_alpha   90.00
_cell.angle_beta   90.00
_cell.angle_gamma   90.00
#
_symmetry.space_group_name_H-M   'P 1'
#
loop_
_entity.id
_entity.type
_entity.pdbx_description
1 polymer ?
#
loop_
_entity_poly.entity_id
_entity_poly.type
_entity_poly.pdbx_seq_one_letter_code
_entity_poly.pdbx_strand_id
1 'polypeptide(L)'
;MNEIRPKIGEIWSRLFDHRPFLNGEIKFMLKEFEEKRGDREVENLFSILEKLTDIKDSQAEKIIKTGETGLPILKEKLEQALKLSEEVENDYLDSRKVYDLRRQELKEKRQKEWDQFIDDMNFKCQRIDNTFEEKEEELRDFVPIDDNVPLNIGRLVKGRNYEVKHKEAKNEEQVIAVHLNSTDIENLNNIKAIMKVDDEVKEQEQSNVDEEPKKDDNVEKDEKSTISEQTDSKGKVLDKNWLYTYLQKQRKAKGDKNVPYLHVLLEGSSIETPENQVLPRDPVLEARCVKLRAQQEAREYRKMTKSVDNVRMKFPEDSISYQLKQMNRQLIAIGQFIISIFAGFLFGFRGVMCALVIALAEIYFLAKKLNEELNVPETVQLGGPPKFEEKKYSQYYVPRSTRAIEKEHQD
;
A
#
# COMPACT_ATOMS: atom_id res chain seq x y z
N MET A 1 35.63 -25.54 102.75
CA MET A 1 34.29 -25.09 102.28
C MET A 1 34.15 -23.57 102.14
N ASN A 2 35.02 -22.73 102.71
CA ASN A 2 34.79 -21.28 102.81
C ASN A 2 35.18 -20.47 101.55
N GLU A 3 35.99 -21.02 100.64
CA GLU A 3 36.42 -20.31 99.41
C GLU A 3 35.51 -20.54 98.19
N ILE A 4 34.62 -21.53 98.25
CA ILE A 4 33.77 -21.93 97.13
C ILE A 4 32.47 -21.10 97.10
N ARG A 5 31.99 -20.69 98.27
CA ARG A 5 30.73 -19.94 98.44
C ARG A 5 30.74 -18.54 97.79
N PRO A 6 31.82 -17.73 97.90
CA PRO A 6 31.89 -16.43 97.25
C PRO A 6 31.94 -16.55 95.72
N LYS A 7 32.71 -17.53 95.20
CA LYS A 7 32.84 -17.78 93.76
C LYS A 7 31.53 -18.25 93.14
N ILE A 8 30.75 -19.05 93.86
CA ILE A 8 29.40 -19.44 93.43
C ILE A 8 28.47 -18.23 93.37
N GLY A 9 28.53 -17.32 94.35
CA GLY A 9 27.72 -16.09 94.34
C GLY A 9 28.06 -15.16 93.17
N GLU A 10 29.34 -15.04 92.83
CA GLU A 10 29.82 -14.25 91.69
C GLU A 10 29.45 -14.88 90.33
N ILE A 11 29.52 -16.21 90.23
CA ILE A 11 29.04 -16.94 89.05
C ILE A 11 27.51 -16.80 88.92
N TRP A 12 26.78 -16.83 90.04
CA TRP A 12 25.32 -16.71 90.05
C TRP A 12 24.87 -15.30 89.67
N SER A 13 25.51 -14.25 90.18
CA SER A 13 25.23 -12.88 89.74
C SER A 13 25.60 -12.66 88.27
N ARG A 14 26.67 -13.28 87.77
CA ARG A 14 27.05 -13.13 86.37
C ARG A 14 26.17 -13.91 85.40
N LEU A 15 25.63 -15.07 85.81
CA LEU A 15 24.66 -15.83 85.01
C LEU A 15 23.23 -15.29 85.10
N PHE A 16 22.82 -14.78 86.26
CA PHE A 16 21.42 -14.44 86.53
C PHE A 16 21.15 -12.95 86.76
N ASP A 17 22.16 -12.08 86.82
CA ASP A 17 21.94 -10.63 86.82
C ASP A 17 21.86 -10.11 85.38
N HIS A 18 20.68 -10.27 84.80
CA HIS A 18 20.32 -9.87 83.44
C HIS A 18 20.07 -8.36 83.32
N ARG A 19 20.13 -7.60 84.42
CA ARG A 19 19.86 -6.15 84.42
C ARG A 19 20.79 -5.35 83.50
N PRO A 20 22.12 -5.59 83.45
CA PRO A 20 23.00 -4.85 82.55
C PRO A 20 22.69 -5.15 81.07
N PHE A 21 22.36 -6.40 80.76
CA PHE A 21 21.96 -6.82 79.42
C PHE A 21 20.61 -6.20 79.01
N LEU A 22 19.57 -6.36 79.83
CA LEU A 22 18.25 -5.79 79.56
C LEU A 22 18.29 -4.26 79.47
N ASN A 23 19.04 -3.57 80.33
CA ASN A 23 19.19 -2.12 80.24
C ASN A 23 19.91 -1.69 78.96
N GLY A 24 20.86 -2.50 78.46
CA GLY A 24 21.50 -2.28 77.16
C GLY A 24 20.50 -2.43 76.01
N GLU A 25 19.74 -3.51 76.00
CA GLU A 25 18.70 -3.78 74.99
C GLU A 25 17.57 -2.77 75.02
N ILE A 26 17.10 -2.34 76.20
CA ILE A 26 16.06 -1.30 76.35
C ILE A 26 16.58 0.04 75.80
N LYS A 27 17.83 0.42 76.11
CA LYS A 27 18.44 1.63 75.54
C LYS A 27 18.63 1.53 74.04
N PHE A 28 19.01 0.35 73.54
CA PHE A 28 19.13 0.10 72.11
C PHE A 28 17.77 0.22 71.42
N MET A 29 16.72 -0.39 71.97
CA MET A 29 15.34 -0.26 71.50
C MET A 29 14.86 1.19 71.47
N LEU A 30 15.02 1.94 72.56
CA LEU A 30 14.63 3.36 72.61
C LEU A 30 15.39 4.19 71.56
N LYS A 31 16.69 3.95 71.41
CA LYS A 31 17.50 4.64 70.40
C LYS A 31 17.09 4.29 68.96
N GLU A 32 16.80 3.02 68.69
CA GLU A 32 16.45 2.55 67.35
C GLU A 32 15.02 2.97 66.95
N PHE A 33 14.09 3.01 67.91
CA PHE A 33 12.68 3.29 67.65
C PHE A 33 12.27 4.75 67.85
N GLU A 34 12.79 5.46 68.85
CA GLU A 34 12.43 6.86 69.09
C GLU A 34 13.29 7.81 68.24
N GLU A 35 14.61 7.64 68.22
CA GLU A 35 15.50 8.59 67.52
C GLU A 35 15.56 8.34 66.00
N LYS A 36 15.57 7.08 65.51
CA LYS A 36 15.78 6.81 64.07
C LYS A 36 14.51 6.69 63.23
N ARG A 37 13.37 6.28 63.84
CA ARG A 37 12.09 6.12 63.12
C ARG A 37 11.18 7.33 63.23
N GLY A 38 11.11 7.96 64.40
CA GLY A 38 10.26 9.13 64.64
C GLY A 38 10.53 10.26 63.65
N ASP A 39 11.81 10.60 63.46
CA ASP A 39 12.20 11.67 62.55
C ASP A 39 11.88 11.37 61.07
N ARG A 40 11.97 10.10 60.67
CA ARG A 40 11.78 9.68 59.26
C ARG A 40 10.31 9.68 58.83
N GLU A 41 9.41 9.29 59.73
CA GLU A 41 7.97 9.36 59.48
C GLU A 41 7.49 10.80 59.46
N VAL A 42 8.04 11.64 60.35
CA VAL A 42 7.77 13.08 60.40
C VAL A 42 8.28 13.77 59.13
N GLU A 43 9.51 13.51 58.70
CA GLU A 43 10.05 14.01 57.41
C GLU A 43 9.21 13.58 56.22
N ASN A 44 8.77 12.32 56.18
CA ASN A 44 7.86 11.84 55.14
C ASN A 44 6.52 12.57 55.16
N LEU A 45 5.97 12.83 56.35
CA LEU A 45 4.70 13.56 56.49
C LEU A 45 4.85 15.01 56.00
N PHE A 46 5.96 15.67 56.33
CA PHE A 46 6.28 17.00 55.81
C PHE A 46 6.48 16.99 54.29
N SER A 47 7.18 16.00 53.74
CA SER A 47 7.34 15.87 52.29
C SER A 47 6.00 15.66 51.57
N ILE A 48 5.11 14.85 52.16
CA ILE A 48 3.77 14.65 51.64
C ILE A 48 2.96 15.94 51.74
N LEU A 49 3.06 16.66 52.86
CA LEU A 49 2.35 17.92 53.06
C LEU A 49 2.81 18.99 52.08
N GLU A 50 4.11 19.12 51.85
CA GLU A 50 4.70 20.03 50.85
C GLU A 50 4.16 19.71 49.46
N LYS A 51 4.24 18.44 49.03
CA LYS A 51 3.69 18.00 47.74
C LYS A 51 2.19 18.26 47.62
N LEU A 52 1.44 18.00 48.69
CA LEU A 52 -0.01 18.21 48.72
C LEU A 52 -0.35 19.70 48.62
N THR A 53 0.45 20.55 49.26
CA THR A 53 0.30 22.01 49.19
C THR A 53 0.67 22.52 47.79
N ASP A 54 1.76 22.04 47.20
CA ASP A 54 2.14 22.37 45.81
C ASP A 54 1.09 21.95 44.79
N ILE A 55 0.50 20.75 44.96
CA ILE A 55 -0.56 20.26 44.10
C ILE A 55 -1.79 21.16 44.23
N LYS A 56 -2.20 21.46 45.46
CA LYS A 56 -3.39 22.26 45.75
C LYS A 56 -3.25 23.71 45.28
N ASP A 57 -2.13 24.35 45.59
CA ASP A 57 -1.99 25.80 45.45
C ASP A 57 -1.36 26.21 44.12
N SER A 58 -0.59 25.33 43.46
CA SER A 58 0.08 25.65 42.18
C SER A 58 -0.44 24.80 41.01
N GLN A 59 -0.46 23.47 41.15
CA GLN A 59 -0.77 22.61 40.00
C GLN A 59 -2.26 22.61 39.63
N ALA A 60 -3.16 22.60 40.62
CA ALA A 60 -4.59 22.61 40.37
C ALA A 60 -5.03 23.86 39.59
N GLU A 61 -4.55 25.04 40.01
CA GLU A 61 -4.90 26.30 39.34
C GLU A 61 -4.28 26.39 37.93
N LYS A 62 -3.06 25.88 37.72
CA LYS A 62 -2.45 25.78 36.39
C LYS A 62 -3.24 24.89 35.44
N ILE A 63 -3.73 23.74 35.91
CA ILE A 63 -4.52 22.81 35.10
C ILE A 63 -5.86 23.45 34.74
N ILE A 64 -6.50 24.15 35.67
CA ILE A 64 -7.77 24.86 35.41
C ILE A 64 -7.55 25.95 34.35
N LYS A 65 -6.56 26.83 34.52
CA LYS A 65 -6.26 27.92 33.57
C LYS A 65 -5.86 27.40 32.17
N THR A 66 -5.06 26.34 32.11
CA THR A 66 -4.69 25.72 30.82
C THR A 66 -5.88 25.02 30.17
N GLY A 67 -6.77 24.41 30.95
CA GLY A 67 -8.05 23.87 30.48
C GLY A 67 -8.98 24.97 29.93
N GLU A 68 -9.17 26.05 30.68
CA GLU A 68 -10.04 27.17 30.31
C GLU A 68 -9.59 27.88 29.03
N THR A 69 -8.29 27.94 28.76
CA THR A 69 -7.75 28.56 27.55
C THR A 69 -7.70 27.59 26.37
N GLY A 70 -7.27 26.34 26.60
CA GLY A 70 -7.05 25.36 25.54
C GLY A 70 -8.32 24.69 25.01
N LEU A 71 -9.27 24.36 25.90
CA LEU A 71 -10.50 23.66 25.51
C LEU A 71 -11.40 24.45 24.54
N PRO A 72 -11.62 25.77 24.73
CA PRO A 72 -12.44 26.55 23.80
C PRO A 72 -11.79 26.66 22.42
N ILE A 73 -10.47 26.87 22.36
CA ILE A 73 -9.73 26.94 21.10
C ILE A 73 -9.83 25.60 20.36
N LEU A 74 -9.63 24.48 21.08
CA LEU A 74 -9.77 23.16 20.50
C LEU A 74 -11.18 22.91 19.98
N LYS A 75 -12.20 23.28 20.76
CA LYS A 75 -13.61 23.16 20.36
C LYS A 75 -13.88 23.96 19.08
N GLU A 76 -13.44 25.21 19.03
CA GLU A 76 -13.63 26.06 17.85
C GLU A 76 -12.94 25.47 16.62
N LYS A 77 -11.69 25.01 16.75
CA LYS A 77 -10.98 24.36 15.64
C LYS A 77 -11.65 23.07 15.18
N LEU A 78 -12.19 22.29 16.11
CA LEU A 78 -12.91 21.06 15.78
C LEU A 78 -14.22 21.38 15.07
N GLU A 79 -14.91 22.43 15.48
CA GLU A 79 -16.13 22.91 14.81
C GLU A 79 -15.84 23.48 13.41
N GLN A 80 -14.73 24.19 13.24
CA GLN A 80 -14.24 24.62 11.92
C GLN A 80 -13.90 23.42 11.02
N ALA A 81 -13.21 22.41 11.55
CA ALA A 81 -12.86 21.21 10.80
C ALA A 81 -14.11 20.42 10.36
N LEU A 82 -15.13 20.34 11.22
CA LEU A 82 -16.41 19.73 10.88
C LEU A 82 -17.11 20.49 9.74
N LYS A 83 -17.20 21.82 9.83
CA LYS A 83 -17.80 22.65 8.77
C LYS A 83 -17.10 22.48 7.43
N LEU A 84 -15.77 22.47 7.43
CA LEU A 84 -14.99 22.23 6.20
C LEU A 84 -15.24 20.82 5.64
N SER A 85 -15.36 19.81 6.50
CA SER A 85 -15.65 18.45 6.03
C SER A 85 -17.04 18.33 5.42
N GLU A 86 -18.05 19.00 6.00
CA GLU A 86 -19.41 19.04 5.46
C GLU A 86 -19.48 19.82 4.15
N GLU A 87 -18.78 20.94 4.03
CA GLU A 87 -18.70 21.73 2.79
C GLU A 87 -18.09 20.91 1.64
N VAL A 88 -16.99 20.22 1.92
CA VAL A 88 -16.34 19.33 0.94
C VAL A 88 -17.30 18.21 0.51
N GLU A 89 -18.00 17.57 1.44
CA GLU A 89 -18.97 16.51 1.11
C GLU A 89 -20.09 17.03 0.21
N ASN A 90 -20.64 18.21 0.51
CA ASN A 90 -21.70 18.84 -0.29
C ASN A 90 -21.21 19.19 -1.70
N ASP A 91 -20.00 19.75 -1.84
CA ASP A 91 -19.41 20.06 -3.15
C ASP A 91 -19.23 18.81 -4.02
N TYR A 92 -18.82 17.70 -3.43
CA TYR A 92 -18.72 16.42 -4.13
C TYR A 92 -20.09 15.91 -4.59
N LEU A 93 -21.10 15.98 -3.72
CA LEU A 93 -22.46 15.54 -4.05
C LEU A 93 -23.07 16.40 -5.16
N ASP A 94 -22.89 17.72 -5.12
CA ASP A 94 -23.43 18.63 -6.12
C ASP A 94 -22.71 18.46 -7.46
N SER A 95 -21.38 18.33 -7.46
CA SER A 95 -20.61 17.99 -8.66
C SER A 95 -21.11 16.69 -9.29
N ARG A 96 -21.34 15.66 -8.46
CA ARG A 96 -21.87 14.36 -8.92
C ARG A 96 -23.26 14.50 -9.56
N LYS A 97 -24.18 15.24 -8.95
CA LYS A 97 -25.51 15.51 -9.53
C LYS A 97 -25.40 16.18 -10.90
N VAL A 98 -24.51 17.16 -11.07
CA VAL A 98 -24.28 17.84 -12.34
C VAL A 98 -23.79 16.87 -13.42
N TYR A 99 -22.85 15.99 -13.09
CA TYR A 99 -22.36 14.97 -14.04
C TYR A 99 -23.45 13.95 -14.39
N ASP A 100 -24.24 13.51 -13.42
CA ASP A 100 -25.32 12.55 -13.65
C ASP A 100 -26.43 13.14 -14.55
N LEU A 101 -26.81 14.40 -14.33
CA LEU A 101 -27.75 15.12 -15.20
C LEU A 101 -27.21 15.25 -16.62
N ARG A 102 -25.96 15.73 -16.78
CA ARG A 102 -25.34 15.85 -18.09
C ARG A 102 -25.25 14.50 -18.80
N ARG A 103 -24.98 13.41 -18.06
CA ARG A 103 -24.95 12.05 -18.60
C ARG A 103 -26.32 11.61 -19.11
N GLN A 104 -27.39 11.95 -18.40
CA GLN A 104 -28.76 11.65 -18.83
C GLN A 104 -29.13 12.42 -20.11
N GLU A 105 -28.88 13.73 -20.16
CA GLU A 105 -29.13 14.56 -21.35
C GLU A 105 -28.41 14.03 -22.59
N LEU A 106 -27.15 13.61 -22.44
CA LEU A 106 -26.38 13.05 -23.55
C LEU A 106 -26.89 11.68 -23.99
N LYS A 107 -27.37 10.84 -23.07
CA LYS A 107 -28.03 9.57 -23.41
C LYS A 107 -29.28 9.81 -24.23
N GLU A 108 -30.13 10.75 -23.81
CA GLU A 108 -31.36 11.08 -24.54
C GLU A 108 -31.07 11.63 -25.95
N LYS A 109 -30.06 12.49 -26.10
CA LYS A 109 -29.63 12.99 -27.42
C LYS A 109 -29.21 11.85 -28.34
N ARG A 110 -28.36 10.96 -27.85
CA ARG A 110 -27.89 9.81 -28.62
C ARG A 110 -29.02 8.84 -28.95
N GLN A 111 -29.97 8.66 -28.03
CA GLN A 111 -31.14 7.83 -28.29
C GLN A 111 -31.97 8.40 -29.43
N LYS A 112 -32.22 9.72 -29.45
CA LYS A 112 -32.90 10.38 -30.58
C LYS A 112 -32.13 10.26 -31.90
N GLU A 113 -30.81 10.43 -31.86
CA GLU A 113 -29.95 10.24 -33.03
C GLU A 113 -29.98 8.80 -33.54
N TRP A 114 -29.99 7.82 -32.62
CA TRP A 114 -30.09 6.40 -32.95
C TRP A 114 -31.45 6.07 -33.54
N ASP A 115 -32.54 6.56 -32.97
CA ASP A 115 -33.89 6.34 -33.48
C ASP A 115 -34.02 6.90 -34.90
N GLN A 116 -33.53 8.13 -35.14
CA GLN A 116 -33.47 8.72 -36.48
C GLN A 116 -32.64 7.89 -37.46
N PHE A 117 -31.50 7.35 -37.01
CA PHE A 117 -30.66 6.49 -37.83
C PHE A 117 -31.35 5.16 -38.18
N ILE A 118 -32.02 4.54 -37.21
CA ILE A 118 -32.78 3.31 -37.43
C ILE A 118 -33.94 3.55 -38.38
N ASP A 119 -34.65 4.67 -38.26
CA ASP A 119 -35.72 5.03 -39.21
C ASP A 119 -35.19 5.20 -40.63
N ASP A 120 -34.05 5.90 -40.81
CA ASP A 120 -33.41 6.04 -42.13
C ASP A 120 -32.91 4.70 -42.69
N MET A 121 -32.37 3.82 -41.85
CA MET A 121 -31.96 2.47 -42.26
C MET A 121 -33.17 1.62 -42.66
N ASN A 122 -34.23 1.62 -41.87
CA ASN A 122 -35.47 0.90 -42.20
C ASN A 122 -36.06 1.39 -43.51
N PHE A 123 -36.09 2.71 -43.73
CA PHE A 123 -36.56 3.29 -44.99
C PHE A 123 -35.70 2.85 -46.18
N LYS A 124 -34.37 2.79 -46.02
CA LYS A 124 -33.46 2.30 -47.07
C LYS A 124 -33.66 0.82 -47.37
N CYS A 125 -33.80 -0.02 -46.34
CA CYS A 125 -34.08 -1.45 -46.52
C CYS A 125 -35.40 -1.64 -47.27
N GLN A 126 -36.47 -0.98 -46.82
CA GLN A 126 -37.78 -1.06 -47.47
C GLN A 126 -37.72 -0.62 -48.94
N ARG A 127 -36.98 0.45 -49.25
CA ARG A 127 -36.78 0.87 -50.64
C ARG A 127 -36.05 -0.19 -51.47
N ILE A 128 -35.04 -0.84 -50.91
CA ILE A 128 -34.32 -1.92 -51.60
C ILE A 128 -35.25 -3.10 -51.85
N ASP A 129 -36.01 -3.52 -50.84
CA ASP A 129 -36.98 -4.61 -50.95
C ASP A 129 -38.00 -4.32 -52.05
N ASN A 130 -38.59 -3.11 -52.07
CA ASN A 130 -39.51 -2.69 -53.12
C ASN A 130 -38.85 -2.72 -54.52
N THR A 131 -37.63 -2.21 -54.66
CA THR A 131 -36.93 -2.28 -55.97
C THR A 131 -36.60 -3.70 -56.39
N PHE A 132 -36.39 -4.61 -55.43
CA PHE A 132 -36.15 -6.01 -55.72
C PHE A 132 -37.44 -6.70 -56.17
N GLU A 133 -38.56 -6.44 -55.49
CA GLU A 133 -39.89 -6.92 -55.88
C GLU A 133 -40.26 -6.45 -57.29
N GLU A 134 -40.10 -5.16 -57.59
CA GLU A 134 -40.34 -4.60 -58.94
C GLU A 134 -39.48 -5.31 -60.01
N LYS A 135 -38.20 -5.54 -59.72
CA LYS A 135 -37.28 -6.25 -60.63
C LYS A 135 -37.64 -7.71 -60.79
N GLU A 136 -38.13 -8.35 -59.74
CA GLU A 136 -38.60 -9.73 -59.79
C GLU A 136 -39.86 -9.84 -60.66
N GLU A 137 -40.81 -8.90 -60.54
CA GLU A 137 -41.99 -8.82 -61.41
C GLU A 137 -41.61 -8.56 -62.87
N GLU A 138 -40.72 -7.60 -63.15
CA GLU A 138 -40.19 -7.37 -64.51
C GLU A 138 -39.60 -8.67 -65.09
N LEU A 139 -38.78 -9.40 -64.31
CA LEU A 139 -38.20 -10.68 -64.75
C LEU A 139 -39.26 -11.75 -65.00
N ARG A 140 -40.35 -11.78 -64.23
CA ARG A 140 -41.47 -12.70 -64.47
C ARG A 140 -42.16 -12.43 -65.80
N ASP A 141 -42.26 -11.16 -66.21
CA ASP A 141 -42.92 -10.75 -67.46
C ASP A 141 -42.04 -10.99 -68.71
N PHE A 142 -40.72 -10.86 -68.60
CA PHE A 142 -39.79 -11.00 -69.74
C PHE A 142 -39.33 -12.42 -70.06
N VAL A 143 -39.56 -13.41 -69.17
CA VAL A 143 -39.13 -14.81 -69.41
C VAL A 143 -40.29 -15.61 -70.03
N PRO A 144 -40.30 -15.87 -71.35
CA PRO A 144 -41.25 -16.80 -71.95
C PRO A 144 -40.98 -18.21 -71.42
N ILE A 145 -42.01 -18.82 -70.83
CA ILE A 145 -41.93 -20.16 -70.25
C ILE A 145 -42.17 -21.19 -71.36
N ASP A 146 -41.10 -21.53 -72.09
CA ASP A 146 -41.07 -22.68 -73.00
C ASP A 146 -40.41 -23.91 -72.34
N ASP A 147 -40.63 -25.09 -72.90
CA ASP A 147 -40.18 -26.41 -72.38
C ASP A 147 -38.63 -26.57 -72.27
N ASN A 148 -37.86 -25.55 -72.67
CA ASN A 148 -36.39 -25.52 -72.60
C ASN A 148 -35.83 -24.71 -71.41
N VAL A 149 -36.66 -24.17 -70.52
CA VAL A 149 -36.17 -23.39 -69.36
C VAL A 149 -35.70 -24.33 -68.22
N PRO A 150 -34.48 -24.17 -67.69
CA PRO A 150 -33.98 -24.97 -66.56
C PRO A 150 -34.88 -24.90 -65.33
N LEU A 151 -35.06 -26.03 -64.64
CA LEU A 151 -35.99 -26.22 -63.52
C LEU A 151 -35.89 -25.15 -62.42
N ASN A 152 -34.68 -24.66 -62.14
CA ASN A 152 -34.42 -23.66 -61.10
C ASN A 152 -35.06 -22.29 -61.44
N ILE A 153 -35.08 -21.93 -62.72
CA ILE A 153 -35.66 -20.66 -63.21
C ILE A 153 -37.19 -20.80 -63.29
N GLY A 154 -37.69 -21.95 -63.75
CA GLY A 154 -39.14 -22.22 -63.81
C GLY A 154 -39.81 -22.26 -62.42
N ARG A 155 -39.14 -22.80 -61.40
CA ARG A 155 -39.62 -22.79 -60.00
C ARG A 155 -39.68 -21.39 -59.38
N LEU A 156 -38.79 -20.48 -59.79
CA LEU A 156 -38.79 -19.10 -59.31
C LEU A 156 -40.05 -18.34 -59.80
N VAL A 157 -40.40 -18.54 -61.07
CA VAL A 157 -41.50 -17.82 -61.74
C VAL A 157 -42.88 -18.41 -61.43
N LYS A 158 -43.06 -19.75 -61.43
CA LYS A 158 -44.36 -20.42 -61.20
C LYS A 158 -44.55 -21.01 -59.78
N GLY A 159 -43.56 -20.85 -58.91
CA GLY A 159 -43.54 -21.46 -57.58
C GLY A 159 -43.22 -22.97 -57.62
N ARG A 160 -43.33 -23.64 -56.45
CA ARG A 160 -42.90 -25.04 -56.26
C ARG A 160 -43.62 -26.09 -57.13
N ASN A 161 -44.66 -25.70 -57.88
CA ASN A 161 -45.51 -26.60 -58.66
C ASN A 161 -45.11 -26.69 -60.15
N TYR A 162 -43.96 -26.14 -60.55
CA TYR A 162 -43.45 -26.29 -61.92
C TYR A 162 -42.67 -27.61 -62.08
N GLU A 163 -43.26 -28.56 -62.80
CA GLU A 163 -42.64 -29.82 -63.20
C GLU A 163 -42.53 -29.89 -64.73
N VAL A 164 -41.34 -30.22 -65.23
CA VAL A 164 -41.10 -30.41 -66.66
C VAL A 164 -41.71 -31.75 -67.09
N LYS A 165 -42.63 -31.74 -68.05
CA LYS A 165 -43.09 -32.97 -68.72
C LYS A 165 -42.04 -33.41 -69.75
N HIS A 166 -40.87 -33.86 -69.31
CA HIS A 166 -39.95 -34.58 -70.20
C HIS A 166 -39.54 -35.96 -69.67
N LYS A 167 -40.26 -36.93 -70.25
CA LYS A 167 -39.82 -38.27 -70.67
C LYS A 167 -39.68 -39.33 -69.60
N GLU A 168 -40.79 -40.04 -69.43
CA GLU A 168 -40.80 -41.49 -69.28
C GLU A 168 -39.90 -42.16 -70.35
N ALA A 169 -39.12 -43.15 -69.89
CA ALA A 169 -38.46 -44.21 -70.66
C ALA A 169 -37.43 -43.81 -71.74
N LYS A 170 -36.14 -43.79 -71.36
CA LYS A 170 -35.08 -44.47 -72.13
C LYS A 170 -34.05 -45.13 -71.21
N ASN A 171 -33.73 -46.36 -71.58
CA ASN A 171 -32.84 -47.32 -70.95
C ASN A 171 -31.39 -46.84 -70.84
N GLU A 172 -30.66 -47.57 -69.99
CA GLU A 172 -29.21 -47.74 -69.86
C GLU A 172 -28.29 -47.16 -70.96
N GLU A 173 -27.15 -46.63 -70.48
CA GLU A 173 -25.90 -46.28 -71.20
C GLU A 173 -25.85 -44.96 -72.01
N GLN A 174 -25.30 -43.91 -71.37
CA GLN A 174 -24.02 -43.27 -71.76
C GLN A 174 -23.74 -42.11 -70.80
N VAL A 175 -22.80 -42.29 -69.87
CA VAL A 175 -22.18 -41.16 -69.18
C VAL A 175 -21.36 -40.41 -70.22
N ILE A 176 -21.88 -39.30 -70.72
CA ILE A 176 -21.07 -38.36 -71.52
C ILE A 176 -20.05 -37.76 -70.55
N ALA A 177 -18.78 -38.10 -70.72
CA ALA A 177 -17.71 -37.49 -69.96
C ALA A 177 -17.71 -35.97 -70.23
N VAL A 178 -18.07 -35.18 -69.23
CA VAL A 178 -17.96 -33.73 -69.28
C VAL A 178 -16.46 -33.40 -69.34
N HIS A 179 -15.99 -32.99 -70.51
CA HIS A 179 -14.63 -32.50 -70.66
C HIS A 179 -14.59 -31.09 -70.08
N LEU A 180 -14.00 -30.94 -68.89
CA LEU A 180 -13.72 -29.63 -68.32
C LEU A 180 -12.83 -28.85 -69.30
N ASN A 181 -13.14 -27.58 -69.55
CA ASN A 181 -12.33 -26.75 -70.41
C ASN A 181 -11.00 -26.42 -69.69
N SER A 182 -9.95 -26.06 -70.42
CA SER A 182 -8.64 -25.78 -69.81
C SER A 182 -8.72 -24.66 -68.77
N THR A 183 -9.62 -23.69 -68.98
CA THR A 183 -9.93 -22.61 -68.04
C THR A 183 -10.59 -23.09 -66.75
N ASP A 184 -11.44 -24.11 -66.81
CA ASP A 184 -12.14 -24.63 -65.63
C ASP A 184 -11.17 -25.40 -64.72
N ILE A 185 -10.21 -26.10 -65.34
CA ILE A 185 -9.13 -26.79 -64.64
C ILE A 185 -8.20 -25.77 -63.96
N GLU A 186 -7.87 -24.65 -64.62
CA GLU A 186 -7.11 -23.55 -64.01
C GLU A 186 -7.83 -22.93 -62.82
N ASN A 187 -9.13 -22.66 -62.95
CA ASN A 187 -9.94 -22.12 -61.86
C ASN A 187 -10.00 -23.06 -60.65
N LEU A 188 -10.16 -24.36 -60.88
CA LEU A 188 -10.12 -25.37 -59.82
C LEU A 188 -8.74 -25.47 -59.16
N ASN A 189 -7.66 -25.32 -59.94
CA ASN A 189 -6.30 -25.29 -59.39
C ASN A 189 -6.03 -24.02 -58.56
N ASN A 190 -6.58 -22.88 -58.98
CA ASN A 190 -6.49 -21.63 -58.21
C ASN A 190 -7.25 -21.74 -56.87
N ILE A 191 -8.45 -22.34 -56.88
CA ILE A 191 -9.22 -22.61 -55.66
C ILE A 191 -8.47 -23.59 -54.74
N LYS A 192 -7.87 -24.64 -55.31
CA LYS A 192 -7.05 -25.61 -54.58
C LYS A 192 -5.78 -25.00 -53.99
N ALA A 193 -5.20 -24.01 -54.64
CA ALA A 193 -4.05 -23.27 -54.12
C ALA A 193 -4.45 -22.38 -52.94
N ILE A 194 -5.62 -21.73 -52.99
CA ILE A 194 -6.14 -20.93 -51.87
C ILE A 194 -6.39 -21.81 -50.64
N MET A 195 -6.97 -23.01 -50.81
CA MET A 195 -7.22 -23.91 -49.69
C MET A 195 -5.95 -24.53 -49.08
N LYS A 196 -4.85 -24.64 -49.82
CA LYS A 196 -3.57 -25.19 -49.32
C LYS A 196 -2.75 -24.21 -48.48
N VAL A 197 -3.06 -22.90 -48.52
CA VAL A 197 -2.31 -21.88 -47.76
C VAL A 197 -2.68 -21.87 -46.28
N ASP A 198 -3.85 -22.41 -45.91
CA ASP A 198 -4.32 -22.42 -44.51
C ASP A 198 -3.86 -23.64 -43.69
N ASP A 199 -3.27 -24.67 -44.32
CA ASP A 199 -2.90 -25.94 -43.66
C ASP A 199 -1.42 -26.03 -43.22
N GLU A 200 -0.54 -25.10 -43.59
CA GLU A 200 0.91 -25.18 -43.27
C GLU A 200 1.37 -24.39 -42.03
N VAL A 201 0.46 -23.81 -41.24
CA VAL A 201 0.81 -23.20 -39.95
C VAL A 201 -0.08 -23.75 -38.83
N LYS A 202 0.19 -25.00 -38.42
CA LYS A 202 0.21 -25.49 -37.02
C LYS A 202 0.13 -27.02 -36.96
N GLU A 203 1.26 -27.72 -37.06
CA GLU A 203 1.45 -29.02 -36.41
C GLU A 203 2.94 -29.23 -36.08
N GLN A 204 3.33 -28.89 -34.85
CA GLN A 204 4.39 -29.61 -34.13
C GLN A 204 4.04 -29.61 -32.63
N GLU A 205 3.21 -30.57 -32.24
CA GLU A 205 3.10 -31.15 -30.90
C GLU A 205 2.25 -32.41 -31.09
N GLN A 206 2.84 -33.60 -31.22
CA GLN A 206 3.07 -34.62 -30.16
C GLN A 206 3.49 -35.90 -30.95
N SER A 207 4.30 -36.87 -30.53
CA SER A 207 4.53 -37.54 -29.25
C SER A 207 5.67 -38.56 -29.50
N ASN A 208 6.37 -39.01 -28.45
CA ASN A 208 7.00 -40.33 -28.44
C ASN A 208 6.50 -41.03 -27.16
N VAL A 209 5.92 -42.21 -27.33
CA VAL A 209 5.47 -43.14 -26.28
C VAL A 209 6.44 -44.31 -26.24
N ASP A 210 6.88 -44.69 -25.05
CA ASP A 210 6.82 -46.07 -24.52
C ASP A 210 7.61 -46.17 -23.20
N GLU A 211 6.89 -46.44 -22.10
CA GLU A 211 7.17 -47.49 -21.10
C GLU A 211 6.16 -47.42 -19.93
N GLU A 212 5.28 -48.43 -19.86
CA GLU A 212 4.55 -48.84 -18.64
C GLU A 212 5.47 -49.72 -17.74
N PRO A 213 5.13 -50.13 -16.48
CA PRO A 213 3.81 -50.12 -15.81
C PRO A 213 3.80 -49.68 -14.32
N LYS A 214 2.59 -49.45 -13.76
CA LYS A 214 2.03 -50.24 -12.63
C LYS A 214 0.71 -49.66 -12.06
N LYS A 215 -0.33 -50.49 -12.21
CA LYS A 215 -1.31 -50.97 -11.22
C LYS A 215 -2.53 -50.12 -10.82
N ASP A 216 -3.64 -50.65 -11.31
CA ASP A 216 -4.79 -51.18 -10.56
C ASP A 216 -5.79 -50.19 -9.96
N ASP A 217 -6.85 -50.03 -10.74
CA ASP A 217 -8.21 -50.48 -10.42
C ASP A 217 -9.26 -49.49 -9.87
N ASN A 218 -10.33 -49.45 -10.67
CA ASN A 218 -11.76 -49.34 -10.33
C ASN A 218 -12.36 -47.94 -10.12
N VAL A 219 -13.57 -47.62 -10.59
CA VAL A 219 -14.49 -48.12 -11.63
C VAL A 219 -15.70 -47.16 -11.58
N GLU A 220 -16.22 -46.81 -12.77
CA GLU A 220 -17.60 -46.47 -13.11
C GLU A 220 -18.35 -45.18 -12.68
N LYS A 221 -18.94 -44.60 -13.75
CA LYS A 221 -20.32 -44.09 -13.96
C LYS A 221 -20.60 -42.62 -13.60
N ASP A 222 -20.77 -41.78 -14.63
CA ASP A 222 -22.06 -41.37 -15.27
C ASP A 222 -22.73 -40.27 -14.40
N GLU A 223 -23.20 -39.11 -14.88
CA GLU A 223 -23.79 -38.75 -16.16
C GLU A 223 -23.98 -37.20 -16.22
N LYS A 224 -24.03 -36.67 -17.45
CA LYS A 224 -24.81 -35.50 -17.94
C LYS A 224 -24.54 -34.04 -17.49
N SER A 225 -23.95 -33.31 -18.44
CA SER A 225 -24.52 -32.18 -19.19
C SER A 225 -25.31 -31.08 -18.46
N THR A 226 -24.85 -29.83 -18.59
CA THR A 226 -25.55 -28.77 -19.35
C THR A 226 -24.55 -27.63 -19.59
N ILE A 227 -24.05 -27.53 -20.82
CA ILE A 227 -23.43 -26.31 -21.35
C ILE A 227 -24.58 -25.46 -21.83
N SER A 228 -24.87 -24.35 -21.14
CA SER A 228 -25.66 -23.27 -21.69
C SER A 228 -24.72 -22.31 -22.40
N GLU A 229 -24.88 -22.24 -23.72
CA GLU A 229 -24.34 -21.21 -24.58
C GLU A 229 -24.70 -19.81 -24.07
N GLN A 230 -23.70 -18.97 -23.85
CA GLN A 230 -23.85 -17.53 -24.01
C GLN A 230 -22.78 -17.07 -24.98
N THR A 231 -23.25 -16.64 -26.14
CA THR A 231 -22.48 -16.01 -27.20
C THR A 231 -22.06 -14.61 -26.75
N ASP A 232 -20.94 -14.54 -26.03
CA ASP A 232 -20.20 -13.29 -25.91
C ASP A 232 -19.65 -12.93 -27.29
N SER A 233 -20.40 -12.09 -28.00
CA SER A 233 -19.91 -11.31 -29.12
C SER A 233 -18.86 -10.31 -28.62
N LYS A 234 -17.68 -10.82 -28.22
CA LYS A 234 -16.50 -10.00 -27.94
C LYS A 234 -16.09 -9.33 -29.24
N GLY A 235 -16.52 -8.07 -29.36
CA GLY A 235 -16.28 -7.20 -30.50
C GLY A 235 -14.81 -7.24 -30.89
N LYS A 236 -14.58 -7.37 -32.20
CA LYS A 236 -13.26 -7.28 -32.83
C LYS A 236 -12.55 -6.05 -32.26
N VAL A 237 -11.44 -6.28 -31.55
CA VAL A 237 -10.58 -5.20 -31.05
C VAL A 237 -10.15 -4.36 -32.26
N LEU A 238 -10.63 -3.12 -32.34
CA LEU A 238 -10.13 -2.20 -33.35
C LEU A 238 -8.64 -1.98 -33.08
N ASP A 239 -7.79 -2.35 -34.04
CA ASP A 239 -6.37 -2.07 -33.98
C ASP A 239 -6.15 -0.55 -34.08
N LYS A 240 -5.94 0.07 -32.92
CA LYS A 240 -5.70 1.51 -32.76
C LYS A 240 -4.47 1.96 -33.56
N ASN A 241 -3.48 1.07 -33.74
CA ASN A 241 -2.25 1.38 -34.47
C ASN A 241 -2.50 1.44 -35.98
N TRP A 242 -3.30 0.52 -36.51
CA TRP A 242 -3.79 0.60 -37.88
C TRP A 242 -4.58 1.89 -38.12
N LEU A 243 -5.53 2.23 -37.24
CA LEU A 243 -6.37 3.41 -37.42
C LEU A 243 -5.54 4.70 -37.41
N TYR A 244 -4.57 4.79 -36.50
CA TYR A 244 -3.64 5.93 -36.43
C TYR A 244 -2.80 6.07 -37.70
N THR A 245 -2.19 4.98 -38.18
CA THR A 245 -1.35 5.00 -39.39
C THR A 245 -2.16 5.32 -40.64
N TYR A 246 -3.40 4.84 -40.73
CA TYR A 246 -4.32 5.15 -41.81
C TYR A 246 -4.69 6.65 -41.86
N LEU A 247 -5.08 7.23 -40.72
CA LEU A 247 -5.41 8.67 -40.63
C LEU A 247 -4.20 9.55 -40.99
N GLN A 248 -2.99 9.13 -40.62
CA GLN A 248 -1.77 9.86 -40.95
C GLN A 248 -1.45 9.82 -42.46
N LYS A 249 -1.69 8.68 -43.13
CA LYS A 249 -1.57 8.56 -44.59
C LYS A 249 -2.58 9.44 -45.32
N GLN A 250 -3.83 9.49 -44.84
CA GLN A 250 -4.88 10.32 -45.43
C GLN A 250 -4.60 11.82 -45.29
N ARG A 251 -4.02 12.28 -44.17
CA ARG A 251 -3.58 13.68 -44.01
C ARG A 251 -2.50 14.08 -45.01
N LYS A 252 -1.52 13.19 -45.23
CA LYS A 252 -0.47 13.41 -46.25
C LYS A 252 -1.02 13.49 -47.67
N ALA A 253 -2.11 12.79 -47.97
CA ALA A 253 -2.67 12.71 -49.33
C ALA A 253 -3.68 13.81 -49.67
N LYS A 254 -4.53 14.24 -48.70
CA LYS A 254 -5.64 15.19 -48.95
C LYS A 254 -5.49 16.55 -48.25
N GLY A 255 -4.40 16.78 -47.52
CA GLY A 255 -4.16 18.00 -46.75
C GLY A 255 -4.95 18.05 -45.43
N ASP A 256 -4.42 18.79 -44.45
CA ASP A 256 -4.80 18.69 -43.03
C ASP A 256 -6.24 19.11 -42.68
N LYS A 257 -6.96 19.75 -43.60
CA LYS A 257 -8.22 20.46 -43.28
C LYS A 257 -9.44 19.55 -43.07
N ASN A 258 -9.42 18.28 -43.51
CA ASN A 258 -10.63 17.44 -43.54
C ASN A 258 -10.47 16.07 -42.82
N VAL A 259 -9.35 15.81 -42.13
CA VAL A 259 -9.15 14.52 -41.46
C VAL A 259 -9.10 14.72 -39.93
N PRO A 260 -10.14 14.29 -39.18
CA PRO A 260 -10.20 14.48 -37.73
C PRO A 260 -9.05 13.78 -37.00
N TYR A 261 -8.66 14.31 -35.85
CA TYR A 261 -7.63 13.72 -35.01
C TYR A 261 -8.14 12.48 -34.28
N LEU A 262 -7.25 11.52 -34.01
CA LEU A 262 -7.63 10.26 -33.36
C LEU A 262 -8.29 10.51 -32.00
N HIS A 263 -7.82 11.50 -31.24
CA HIS A 263 -8.44 11.86 -29.96
C HIS A 263 -9.87 12.38 -30.11
N VAL A 264 -10.20 13.05 -31.22
CA VAL A 264 -11.57 13.51 -31.53
C VAL A 264 -12.47 12.32 -31.86
N LEU A 265 -11.93 11.30 -32.53
CA LEU A 265 -12.66 10.07 -32.82
C LEU A 265 -12.86 9.17 -31.60
N LEU A 266 -11.99 9.29 -30.60
CA LEU A 266 -12.06 8.52 -29.35
C LEU A 266 -12.81 9.25 -28.23
N GLU A 267 -13.16 10.52 -28.44
CA GLU A 267 -13.95 11.32 -27.50
C GLU A 267 -15.36 10.72 -27.35
N GLY A 268 -15.65 10.13 -26.18
CA GLY A 268 -16.92 9.45 -25.90
C GLY A 268 -16.94 7.93 -26.13
N SER A 269 -15.81 7.32 -26.50
CA SER A 269 -15.69 5.85 -26.59
C SER A 269 -15.63 5.21 -25.19
N SER A 270 -16.38 4.12 -24.98
CA SER A 270 -16.32 3.32 -23.75
C SER A 270 -15.13 2.37 -23.85
N ILE A 271 -14.11 2.60 -23.03
CA ILE A 271 -12.99 1.67 -22.90
C ILE A 271 -13.36 0.71 -21.76
N GLU A 272 -13.90 -0.45 -22.12
CA GLU A 272 -14.06 -1.55 -21.18
C GLU A 272 -12.68 -2.15 -20.91
N THR A 273 -12.06 -1.73 -19.81
CA THR A 273 -10.89 -2.41 -19.29
C THR A 273 -11.33 -3.76 -18.72
N PRO A 274 -10.62 -4.86 -19.00
CA PRO A 274 -10.94 -6.14 -18.38
C PRO A 274 -10.90 -5.98 -16.86
N GLU A 275 -12.02 -6.29 -16.20
CA GLU A 275 -12.06 -6.30 -14.75
C GLU A 275 -11.09 -7.37 -14.24
N ASN A 276 -10.22 -6.98 -13.32
CA ASN A 276 -9.29 -7.91 -12.70
C ASN A 276 -10.10 -8.97 -11.93
N GLN A 277 -9.92 -10.25 -12.28
CA GLN A 277 -10.59 -11.33 -11.58
C GLN A 277 -10.20 -11.29 -10.11
N VAL A 278 -11.17 -11.07 -9.22
CA VAL A 278 -10.93 -11.12 -7.78
C VAL A 278 -10.73 -12.59 -7.41
N LEU A 279 -9.48 -12.97 -7.16
CA LEU A 279 -9.18 -14.29 -6.62
C LEU A 279 -9.90 -14.46 -5.27
N PRO A 280 -10.65 -15.55 -5.07
CA PRO A 280 -11.21 -15.83 -3.75
C PRO A 280 -10.07 -15.96 -2.73
N ARG A 281 -10.30 -15.49 -1.50
CA ARG A 281 -9.31 -15.61 -0.43
C ARG A 281 -9.04 -17.08 -0.18
N ASP A 282 -7.78 -17.42 0.08
CA ASP A 282 -7.38 -18.79 0.42
C ASP A 282 -8.28 -19.34 1.55
N PRO A 283 -8.99 -20.47 1.33
CA PRO A 283 -9.93 -21.03 2.32
C PRO A 283 -9.25 -21.34 3.65
N VAL A 284 -7.94 -21.66 3.63
CA VAL A 284 -7.16 -21.91 4.85
C VAL A 284 -6.95 -20.63 5.65
N LEU A 285 -6.69 -19.52 4.95
CA LEU A 285 -6.49 -18.21 5.59
C LEU A 285 -7.82 -17.67 6.13
N GLU A 286 -8.92 -17.85 5.40
CA GLU A 286 -10.25 -17.47 5.87
C GLU A 286 -10.66 -18.26 7.12
N ALA A 287 -10.46 -19.58 7.11
CA ALA A 287 -10.68 -20.42 8.28
C ALA A 287 -9.82 -19.98 9.48
N ARG A 288 -8.57 -19.57 9.24
CA ARG A 288 -7.68 -19.02 10.28
C ARG A 288 -8.18 -17.68 10.81
N CYS A 289 -8.66 -16.79 9.95
CA CYS A 289 -9.24 -15.50 10.34
C CYS A 289 -10.53 -15.68 11.14
N VAL A 290 -11.42 -16.59 10.73
CA VAL A 290 -12.63 -16.95 11.48
C VAL A 290 -12.25 -17.51 12.84
N LYS A 291 -11.24 -18.39 12.91
CA LYS A 291 -10.72 -18.92 14.18
C LYS A 291 -10.15 -17.82 15.08
N LEU A 292 -9.35 -16.88 14.55
CA LEU A 292 -8.78 -15.78 15.33
C LEU A 292 -9.85 -14.81 15.82
N ARG A 293 -10.86 -14.52 14.98
CA ARG A 293 -12.00 -13.68 15.35
C ARG A 293 -12.83 -14.34 16.45
N ALA A 294 -13.16 -15.62 16.30
CA ALA A 294 -13.85 -16.39 17.34
C ALA A 294 -13.02 -16.45 18.65
N GLN A 295 -11.69 -16.51 18.56
CA GLN A 295 -10.82 -16.44 19.74
C GLN A 295 -10.83 -15.05 20.40
N GLN A 296 -10.86 -13.97 19.62
CA GLN A 296 -10.99 -12.60 20.13
C GLN A 296 -12.35 -12.40 20.81
N GLU A 297 -13.43 -12.76 20.14
CA GLU A 297 -14.79 -12.70 20.67
C GLU A 297 -14.92 -13.55 21.95
N ALA A 298 -14.32 -14.75 21.99
CA ALA A 298 -14.29 -15.56 23.20
C ALA A 298 -13.49 -14.90 24.35
N ARG A 299 -12.40 -14.19 24.06
CA ARG A 299 -11.65 -13.42 25.07
C ARG A 299 -12.46 -12.24 25.59
N GLU A 300 -13.13 -11.52 24.70
CA GLU A 300 -14.00 -10.39 25.04
C GLU A 300 -15.20 -10.85 25.88
N TYR A 301 -15.86 -11.94 25.47
CA TYR A 301 -16.94 -12.56 26.22
C TYR A 301 -16.48 -12.99 27.63
N ARG A 302 -15.32 -13.65 27.75
CA ARG A 302 -14.74 -14.02 29.05
C ARG A 302 -14.38 -12.82 29.91
N LYS A 303 -13.96 -11.70 29.31
CA LYS A 303 -13.68 -10.45 30.03
C LYS A 303 -14.98 -9.84 30.58
N MET A 304 -16.05 -9.82 29.77
CA MET A 304 -17.37 -9.31 30.14
C MET A 304 -18.05 -10.17 31.22
N THR A 305 -17.86 -11.48 31.18
CA THR A 305 -18.47 -12.44 32.12
C THR A 305 -17.62 -12.75 33.34
N LYS A 306 -16.44 -12.12 33.47
CA LYS A 306 -15.45 -12.32 34.55
C LYS A 306 -16.01 -12.07 35.95
N SER A 307 -17.02 -11.21 36.09
CA SER A 307 -17.66 -10.89 37.37
C SER A 307 -18.82 -11.81 37.74
N VAL A 308 -19.24 -12.68 36.82
CA VAL A 308 -20.42 -13.57 36.98
C VAL A 308 -20.01 -15.01 37.31
N ASP A 309 -18.78 -15.41 36.95
CA ASP A 309 -18.26 -16.75 37.21
C ASP A 309 -17.60 -16.87 38.61
N ASN A 310 -18.02 -17.88 39.38
CA ASN A 310 -17.49 -18.19 40.72
C ASN A 310 -16.07 -18.81 40.65
N VAL A 311 -15.67 -19.32 39.47
CA VAL A 311 -14.32 -19.88 39.23
C VAL A 311 -13.41 -18.80 38.66
N ARG A 312 -12.59 -18.19 39.53
CA ARG A 312 -11.64 -17.13 39.14
C ARG A 312 -10.47 -17.70 38.32
N MET A 313 -10.60 -17.77 36.99
CA MET A 313 -9.48 -18.06 36.09
C MET A 313 -8.56 -16.84 35.99
N LYS A 314 -7.25 -17.02 36.26
CA LYS A 314 -6.24 -15.96 36.13
C LYS A 314 -5.67 -15.96 34.70
N PHE A 315 -5.85 -14.88 33.98
CA PHE A 315 -5.17 -14.65 32.70
C PHE A 315 -3.71 -14.22 32.96
N PRO A 316 -2.74 -14.56 32.08
CA PRO A 316 -1.35 -14.16 32.26
C PRO A 316 -1.16 -12.64 32.29
N GLU A 317 -2.02 -11.89 31.60
CA GLU A 317 -2.06 -10.41 31.59
C GLU A 317 -2.48 -9.81 32.94
N ASP A 318 -3.24 -10.55 33.75
CA ASP A 318 -3.64 -10.16 35.12
C ASP A 318 -2.56 -10.54 36.15
N SER A 319 -1.49 -11.21 35.74
CA SER A 319 -0.42 -11.59 36.65
C SER A 319 0.50 -10.40 36.93
N ILE A 320 0.67 -10.10 38.21
CA ILE A 320 1.56 -9.03 38.71
C ILE A 320 2.98 -9.21 38.13
N SER A 321 3.43 -10.45 37.95
CA SER A 321 4.75 -10.76 37.39
C SER A 321 4.90 -10.38 35.91
N TYR A 322 3.83 -10.41 35.11
CA TYR A 322 3.85 -9.98 33.72
C TYR A 322 3.94 -8.45 33.61
N GLN A 323 3.14 -7.73 34.42
CA GLN A 323 3.19 -6.26 34.50
C GLN A 323 4.56 -5.77 35.00
N LEU A 324 5.16 -6.43 35.99
CA LEU A 324 6.50 -6.11 36.49
C LEU A 324 7.59 -6.30 35.42
N LYS A 325 7.51 -7.35 34.58
CA LYS A 325 8.47 -7.57 33.49
C LYS A 325 8.40 -6.46 32.44
N GLN A 326 7.19 -6.00 32.12
CA GLN A 326 6.99 -4.89 31.18
C GLN A 326 7.48 -3.56 31.77
N MET A 327 7.20 -3.31 33.06
CA MET A 327 7.71 -2.14 33.78
C MET A 327 9.24 -2.12 33.86
N ASN A 328 9.89 -3.25 34.14
CA ASN A 328 11.35 -3.33 34.21
C ASN A 328 12.03 -2.91 32.90
N ARG A 329 11.45 -3.27 31.75
CA ARG A 329 11.97 -2.86 30.44
C ARG A 329 11.83 -1.34 30.21
N GLN A 330 10.71 -0.76 30.64
CA GLN A 330 10.46 0.67 30.53
C GLN A 330 11.33 1.49 31.49
N LEU A 331 11.59 1.00 32.71
CA LEU A 331 12.50 1.63 33.67
C LEU A 331 13.93 1.73 33.15
N ILE A 332 14.43 0.69 32.45
CA ILE A 332 15.76 0.72 31.83
C ILE A 332 15.84 1.81 30.75
N ALA A 333 14.80 1.97 29.93
CA ALA A 333 14.76 2.99 28.88
C ALA A 333 14.72 4.41 29.46
N ILE A 334 13.93 4.64 30.51
CA ILE A 334 13.88 5.93 31.22
C ILE A 334 15.23 6.26 31.87
N GLY A 335 15.90 5.27 32.46
CA GLY A 335 17.24 5.43 33.02
C GLY A 335 18.27 5.86 31.98
N GLN A 336 18.27 5.24 30.80
CA GLN A 336 19.15 5.61 29.70
C GLN A 336 18.90 7.04 29.19
N PHE A 337 17.63 7.46 29.13
CA PHE A 337 17.27 8.83 28.75
C PHE A 337 17.82 9.88 29.73
N ILE A 338 17.70 9.63 31.04
CA ILE A 338 18.21 10.53 32.07
C ILE A 338 19.75 10.60 32.01
N ILE A 339 20.42 9.45 31.86
CA ILE A 339 21.88 9.40 31.73
C ILE A 339 22.36 10.17 30.49
N SER A 340 21.61 10.09 29.37
CA SER A 340 21.91 10.85 28.15
C SER A 340 21.81 12.37 28.36
N ILE A 341 20.78 12.84 29.07
CA ILE A 341 20.62 14.26 29.40
C ILE A 341 21.77 14.74 30.30
N PHE A 342 22.13 13.97 31.34
CA PHE A 342 23.24 14.29 32.23
C PHE A 342 24.58 14.31 31.49
N ALA A 343 24.82 13.35 30.60
CA ALA A 343 26.02 13.32 29.77
C ALA A 343 26.11 14.53 28.84
N GLY A 344 25.00 14.92 28.20
CA GLY A 344 24.93 16.12 27.37
C GLY A 344 25.17 17.41 28.16
N PHE A 345 24.63 17.50 29.38
CA PHE A 345 24.86 18.63 30.27
C PHE A 345 26.32 18.74 30.72
N LEU A 346 26.95 17.62 31.12
CA LEU A 346 28.37 17.60 31.49
C LEU A 346 29.29 17.95 30.31
N PHE A 347 28.96 17.47 29.11
CA PHE A 347 29.70 17.81 27.89
C PHE A 347 29.60 19.30 27.56
N GLY A 348 28.40 19.87 27.64
CA GLY A 348 28.18 21.31 27.45
C GLY A 348 28.94 22.16 28.48
N PHE A 349 28.84 21.81 29.77
CA PHE A 349 29.53 22.56 30.83
C PHE A 349 31.05 22.47 30.72
N ARG A 350 31.60 21.29 30.38
CA ARG A 350 33.05 21.12 30.18
C ARG A 350 33.53 21.89 28.94
N GLY A 351 32.73 21.93 27.87
CA GLY A 351 33.01 22.71 26.66
C GLY A 351 33.09 24.21 26.92
N VAL A 352 32.12 24.76 27.67
CA VAL A 352 32.12 26.17 28.09
C VAL A 352 33.33 26.51 28.96
N MET A 353 33.71 25.62 29.89
CA MET A 353 34.91 25.80 30.70
C MET A 353 36.20 25.85 29.86
N CYS A 354 36.32 24.99 28.85
CA CYS A 354 37.49 25.04 27.95
C CYS A 354 37.54 26.33 27.12
N ALA A 355 36.40 26.82 26.64
CA ALA A 355 36.32 28.09 25.92
C ALA A 355 36.70 29.30 26.80
N LEU A 356 36.26 29.31 28.06
CA LEU A 356 36.63 30.33 29.04
C LEU A 356 38.14 30.36 29.32
N VAL A 357 38.77 29.19 29.46
CA VAL A 357 40.22 29.09 29.68
C VAL A 357 41.01 29.60 28.48
N ILE A 358 40.56 29.30 27.25
CA ILE A 358 41.20 29.82 26.02
C ILE A 358 41.05 31.35 25.96
N ALA A 359 39.86 31.88 26.21
CA ALA A 359 39.63 33.33 26.23
C ALA A 359 40.49 34.05 27.29
N LEU A 360 40.60 33.48 28.50
CA LEU A 360 41.47 34.03 29.54
C LEU A 360 42.96 33.96 29.16
N ALA A 361 43.39 32.91 28.47
CA ALA A 361 44.75 32.80 27.97
C ALA A 361 45.05 33.84 26.87
N GLU A 362 44.11 34.05 25.94
CA GLU A 362 44.23 35.08 24.90
C GLU A 362 44.28 36.49 25.48
N ILE A 363 43.40 36.81 26.44
CA ILE A 363 43.39 38.11 27.15
C ILE A 363 44.69 38.30 27.94
N TYR A 364 45.17 37.27 28.64
CA TYR A 364 46.43 37.34 29.38
C TYR A 364 47.63 37.61 28.46
N PHE A 365 47.69 36.93 27.31
CA PHE A 365 48.76 37.14 26.35
C PHE A 365 48.71 38.53 25.71
N LEU A 366 47.51 39.03 25.43
CA LEU A 366 47.30 40.40 24.93
C LEU A 366 47.71 41.45 25.98
N ALA A 367 47.32 41.27 27.24
CA ALA A 367 47.70 42.16 28.34
C ALA A 367 49.22 42.15 28.58
N LYS A 368 49.87 40.98 28.49
CA LYS A 368 51.33 40.87 28.59
C LYS A 368 52.02 41.62 27.45
N LYS A 369 51.54 41.48 26.21
CA LYS A 369 52.08 42.19 25.04
C LYS A 369 51.89 43.71 25.13
N LEU A 370 50.73 44.16 25.60
CA LEU A 370 50.48 45.58 25.90
C LEU A 370 51.42 46.12 26.98
N ASN A 371 51.70 45.34 28.02
CA ASN A 371 52.63 45.72 29.09
C ASN A 371 54.10 45.72 28.61
N GLU A 372 54.47 44.84 27.68
CA GLU A 372 55.77 44.87 27.01
C GLU A 372 55.91 46.11 26.11
N GLU A 373 54.87 46.50 25.38
CA GLU A 373 54.86 47.73 24.57
C GLU A 373 54.85 49.02 25.41
N LEU A 374 54.26 49.00 26.61
CA LEU A 374 54.29 50.14 27.54
C LEU A 374 55.64 50.34 28.25
N ASN A 375 56.44 49.28 28.37
CA ASN A 375 57.73 49.28 29.06
C ASN A 375 58.93 49.52 28.12
N VAL A 376 58.72 49.96 26.89
CA VAL A 376 59.82 50.40 26.01
C VAL A 376 60.16 51.86 26.32
N PRO A 377 61.33 52.17 26.91
CA PRO A 377 61.74 53.55 27.13
C PRO A 377 62.08 54.22 25.80
N GLU A 378 61.45 55.35 25.55
CA GLU A 378 61.70 56.24 24.41
C GLU A 378 63.11 56.82 24.48
N THR A 379 64.11 56.15 23.88
CA THR A 379 65.34 56.82 23.42
C THR A 379 65.95 56.09 22.22
N VAL A 380 65.90 56.75 21.07
CA VAL A 380 66.82 56.54 19.96
C VAL A 380 68.12 57.27 20.30
N GLN A 381 69.27 56.59 20.33
CA GLN A 381 70.53 57.04 19.71
C GLN A 381 71.66 55.99 19.77
N LEU A 382 72.05 55.58 18.55
CA LEU A 382 73.41 55.40 17.98
C LEU A 382 74.52 54.68 18.76
N GLY A 383 75.06 53.63 18.12
CA GLY A 383 76.50 53.35 18.12
C GLY A 383 76.92 52.01 18.69
N GLY A 384 77.01 50.98 17.85
CA GLY A 384 77.72 49.74 18.19
C GLY A 384 77.62 48.70 17.06
N PRO A 385 78.72 48.03 16.66
CA PRO A 385 78.70 47.09 15.55
C PRO A 385 77.91 45.83 15.92
N PRO A 386 77.24 45.18 14.96
CA PRO A 386 76.29 44.12 15.26
C PRO A 386 77.02 42.86 15.74
N LYS A 387 76.73 42.43 16.96
CA LYS A 387 76.95 41.04 17.39
C LYS A 387 75.61 40.33 17.30
N PHE A 388 75.41 39.56 16.24
CA PHE A 388 74.31 38.60 16.16
C PHE A 388 74.87 37.22 16.52
N GLU A 389 74.39 36.74 17.67
CA GLU A 389 74.41 35.33 18.04
C GLU A 389 73.64 34.47 17.02
N GLU A 390 73.98 33.19 17.04
CA GLU A 390 73.74 32.16 16.04
C GLU A 390 72.28 32.01 15.61
N LYS A 391 72.06 32.20 14.30
CA LYS A 391 70.91 31.61 13.61
C LYS A 391 71.12 30.09 13.49
N LYS A 392 70.37 29.30 14.25
CA LYS A 392 69.95 27.97 13.75
C LYS A 392 68.74 28.20 12.85
N TYR A 393 68.99 28.10 11.55
CA TYR A 393 67.97 28.15 10.51
C TYR A 393 66.97 27.00 10.68
N SER A 394 65.71 27.38 10.84
CA SER A 394 64.54 26.61 10.40
C SER A 394 64.64 26.39 8.89
N GLN A 395 64.50 25.15 8.40
CA GLN A 395 63.68 24.82 7.22
C GLN A 395 63.25 23.34 7.24
N TYR A 396 62.08 22.86 6.80
CA TYR A 396 60.78 23.41 6.35
C TYR A 396 59.85 22.18 6.18
N TYR A 397 58.52 22.40 6.27
CA TYR A 397 57.48 21.58 5.62
C TYR A 397 57.69 21.60 4.09
N VAL A 398 57.23 20.67 3.24
CA VAL A 398 55.83 20.37 2.82
C VAL A 398 55.89 19.17 1.82
N PRO A 399 54.80 18.70 1.16
CA PRO A 399 53.45 18.27 1.56
C PRO A 399 53.16 16.81 1.09
N ARG A 400 52.04 16.21 1.52
CA ARG A 400 51.18 15.54 0.53
C ARG A 400 49.70 15.50 0.94
N SER A 401 48.91 15.75 -0.10
CA SER A 401 47.48 16.01 -0.13
C SER A 401 46.67 14.73 -0.34
N THR A 402 45.34 14.90 -0.22
CA THR A 402 44.23 14.10 -0.79
C THR A 402 43.89 12.75 -0.17
N ARG A 403 42.71 12.67 0.47
CA ARG A 403 41.41 12.23 -0.11
C ARG A 403 40.51 11.50 0.89
N ALA A 404 39.22 11.78 0.72
CA ALA A 404 38.05 11.23 1.38
C ALA A 404 38.01 9.69 1.41
N ILE A 405 37.35 9.14 2.44
CA ILE A 405 36.80 7.78 2.41
C ILE A 405 35.33 7.86 2.82
N GLU A 406 34.49 7.51 1.86
CA GLU A 406 33.06 7.27 1.97
C GLU A 406 32.78 6.12 2.94
N LYS A 407 31.66 6.24 3.67
CA LYS A 407 31.06 5.14 4.40
C LYS A 407 30.23 4.31 3.42
N GLU A 408 30.50 3.01 3.36
CA GLU A 408 29.57 2.03 2.81
C GLU A 408 28.86 1.28 3.94
N HIS A 409 27.57 1.04 3.70
CA HIS A 409 26.63 0.28 4.53
C HIS A 409 27.12 -1.17 4.73
N GLN A 410 26.77 -1.76 5.88
CA GLN A 410 26.73 -3.21 6.04
C GLN A 410 25.36 -3.63 6.57
N ASP A 411 24.92 -4.74 5.97
CA ASP A 411 23.65 -5.45 6.07
C ASP A 411 23.19 -5.82 7.49
#